data_AF-A0A838TBL8-F1
#
_entry.id   AF-A0A838TBL8-F1
#
_cell.length_a   1.000
_cell.length_b   1.000
_cell.length_c   1.000
_cell.angle_alpha   90.00
_cell.angle_beta   90.00
_cell.angle_gamma   90.00
#
_symmetry.space_group_name_H-M   'P 1'
#
loop_
_entity.id
_entity.type
_entity.pdbx_description
1 polymer ?
#
loop_
_entity_poly.entity_id
_entity_poly.type
_entity_poly.pdbx_seq_one_letter_code
_entity_poly.pdbx_strand_id
1 'polypeptide(L)'
;MKQLFTIVILLTSFIFFTSNTLRVIKPYPPKATSGAPGENTCIVCHSGTPLNGGPGSIDISYDGRNNKYVLGKTYKITVTAIDPSEIHYSFETTSLDASNNPAGKPSLIDPSNTLIQTDARTGRVYVTDYDATPLNTWTFNWKAPSTNVGNVTFYLDGVEANGDIKPQGDHVYTNTWTLTPKAVTKEEELAALSSLDIFPNPIQSTATLNYTLDEPSLVSIQILDLSGKNVKTIWNRNENEGTHQLNFNREGLNSGAYMIQIQIGNNTEVKKIVID
;
A
#
# COMPACT_ATOMS: atom_id res chain seq x y z
N MET A 1 -52.15 72.11 0.43
CA MET A 1 -51.46 71.48 -0.72
C MET A 1 -50.93 70.14 -0.25
N LYS A 2 -51.52 69.02 -0.72
CA LYS A 2 -51.13 67.66 -0.34
C LYS A 2 -49.96 67.22 -1.23
N GLN A 3 -48.84 66.84 -0.64
CA GLN A 3 -47.69 66.27 -1.37
C GLN A 3 -48.01 64.83 -1.75
N LEU A 4 -47.99 64.51 -3.05
CA LEU A 4 -48.01 63.14 -3.55
C LEU A 4 -46.57 62.63 -3.65
N PHE A 5 -46.26 61.56 -2.90
CA PHE A 5 -45.06 60.76 -3.10
C PHE A 5 -45.35 59.64 -4.09
N THR A 6 -44.70 59.66 -5.25
CA THR A 6 -44.74 58.56 -6.22
C THR A 6 -43.64 57.55 -5.85
N ILE A 7 -44.03 56.37 -5.38
CA ILE A 7 -43.12 55.25 -5.09
C ILE A 7 -42.94 54.45 -6.39
N VAL A 8 -41.72 54.40 -6.91
CA VAL A 8 -41.33 53.52 -8.02
C VAL A 8 -40.81 52.20 -7.44
N ILE A 9 -41.54 51.12 -7.67
CA ILE A 9 -41.12 49.76 -7.28
C ILE A 9 -40.33 49.15 -8.45
N LEU A 10 -39.01 49.07 -8.31
CA LEU A 10 -38.15 48.29 -9.22
C LEU A 10 -38.22 46.81 -8.82
N LEU A 11 -38.89 45.99 -9.63
CA LEU A 11 -38.80 44.54 -9.55
C LEU A 11 -37.52 44.08 -10.26
N THR A 12 -36.50 43.69 -9.50
CA THR A 12 -35.32 42.99 -10.04
C THR A 12 -35.58 41.48 -9.96
N SER A 13 -35.72 40.82 -11.11
CA SER A 13 -35.76 39.35 -11.16
C SER A 13 -34.35 38.78 -11.00
N PHE A 14 -34.05 38.19 -9.85
CA PHE A 14 -32.86 37.35 -9.68
C PHE A 14 -33.15 35.97 -10.29
N ILE A 15 -32.59 35.69 -11.46
CA ILE A 15 -32.57 34.34 -12.04
C ILE A 15 -31.38 33.61 -11.38
N PHE A 16 -31.68 32.74 -10.42
CA PHE A 16 -30.69 31.81 -9.88
C PHE A 16 -30.43 30.70 -10.91
N PHE A 17 -29.31 30.78 -11.64
CA PHE A 17 -28.77 29.63 -12.36
C PHE A 17 -28.11 28.71 -11.34
N THR A 18 -28.84 27.72 -10.84
CA THR A 18 -28.20 26.58 -10.17
C THR A 18 -27.58 25.70 -11.26
N SER A 19 -26.25 25.72 -11.37
CA SER A 19 -25.52 24.75 -12.19
C SER A 19 -25.65 23.37 -11.54
N ASN A 20 -26.71 22.63 -11.90
CA ASN A 20 -26.73 21.19 -11.68
C ASN A 20 -25.72 20.58 -12.64
N THR A 21 -24.48 20.41 -12.18
CA THR A 21 -23.54 19.51 -12.85
C THR A 21 -24.12 18.11 -12.68
N LEU A 22 -24.70 17.56 -13.76
CA LEU A 22 -24.97 16.13 -13.85
C LEU A 22 -23.61 15.43 -13.70
N ARG A 23 -23.33 14.90 -12.52
CA ARG A 23 -22.18 14.04 -12.30
C ARG A 23 -22.51 12.74 -13.03
N VAL A 24 -22.05 12.61 -14.27
CA VAL A 24 -22.08 11.35 -15.00
C VAL A 24 -21.29 10.36 -14.14
N ILE A 25 -21.99 9.43 -13.50
CA ILE A 25 -21.35 8.32 -12.81
C ILE A 25 -20.76 7.47 -13.92
N LYS A 26 -19.46 7.59 -14.15
CA LYS A 26 -18.74 6.66 -15.03
C LYS A 26 -18.95 5.26 -14.45
N PRO A 27 -19.61 4.33 -15.16
CA PRO A 27 -19.70 2.95 -14.68
C PRO A 27 -18.28 2.40 -14.57
N TYR A 28 -17.95 1.78 -13.45
CA TYR A 28 -16.65 1.13 -13.28
C TYR A 28 -16.51 -0.01 -14.30
N PRO A 29 -15.29 -0.27 -14.80
CA PRO A 29 -15.08 -1.41 -15.69
C PRO A 29 -15.45 -2.72 -14.97
N PRO A 30 -15.84 -3.77 -15.71
CA PRO A 30 -16.00 -5.10 -15.15
C PRO A 30 -14.75 -5.50 -14.38
N LYS A 31 -14.94 -6.19 -13.25
CA LYS A 31 -13.85 -6.78 -12.48
C LYS A 31 -13.72 -8.28 -12.76
N ALA A 32 -12.60 -8.86 -12.34
CA ALA A 32 -12.31 -10.29 -12.49
C ALA A 32 -12.17 -10.71 -13.96
N THR A 33 -11.47 -9.88 -14.71
CA THR A 33 -11.06 -10.07 -16.10
C THR A 33 -9.53 -10.10 -16.24
N SER A 34 -8.79 -10.35 -15.16
CA SER A 34 -7.32 -10.33 -15.16
C SER A 34 -6.65 -11.55 -15.81
N GLY A 35 -7.44 -12.55 -16.23
CA GLY A 35 -6.93 -13.85 -16.67
C GLY A 35 -6.40 -14.74 -15.54
N ALA A 36 -6.56 -14.34 -14.27
CA ALA A 36 -6.21 -15.19 -13.13
C ALA A 36 -7.03 -16.51 -13.10
N PRO A 37 -6.56 -17.58 -12.43
CA PRO A 37 -7.28 -18.84 -12.38
C PRO A 37 -8.74 -18.67 -11.92
N GLY A 38 -9.67 -19.13 -12.75
CA GLY A 38 -11.12 -19.00 -12.54
C GLY A 38 -11.73 -17.69 -13.07
N GLU A 39 -10.96 -16.84 -13.74
CA GLU A 39 -11.41 -15.58 -14.34
C GLU A 39 -11.39 -15.64 -15.87
N ASN A 40 -12.15 -14.75 -16.49
CA ASN A 40 -12.05 -14.47 -17.92
C ASN A 40 -10.92 -13.45 -18.17
N THR A 41 -10.72 -13.12 -19.43
CA THR A 41 -9.92 -11.98 -19.89
C THR A 41 -10.82 -10.98 -20.60
N CYS A 42 -10.31 -9.78 -20.88
CA CYS A 42 -11.07 -8.76 -21.60
C CYS A 42 -11.42 -9.17 -23.04
N ILE A 43 -10.77 -10.21 -23.58
CA ILE A 43 -11.06 -10.73 -24.93
C ILE A 43 -12.45 -11.35 -25.08
N VAL A 44 -13.15 -11.60 -23.97
CA VAL A 44 -14.56 -12.02 -24.01
C VAL A 44 -15.45 -10.91 -24.59
N CYS A 45 -15.06 -9.64 -24.40
CA CYS A 45 -15.82 -8.48 -24.88
C CYS A 45 -15.11 -7.74 -26.00
N HIS A 46 -13.77 -7.74 -26.04
CA HIS A 46 -12.94 -7.05 -27.03
C HIS A 46 -12.44 -8.00 -28.13
N SER A 47 -12.45 -7.53 -29.37
CA SER A 47 -12.15 -8.37 -30.54
C SER A 47 -11.45 -7.59 -31.66
N GLY A 48 -10.16 -7.85 -31.88
CA GLY A 48 -9.39 -7.31 -33.00
C GLY A 48 -8.34 -8.32 -33.45
N THR A 49 -7.55 -8.81 -32.51
CA THR A 49 -6.60 -9.92 -32.68
C THR A 49 -6.91 -11.07 -31.73
N PRO A 50 -6.38 -12.29 -31.97
CA PRO A 50 -6.34 -13.32 -30.93
C PRO A 50 -5.63 -12.81 -29.67
N LEU A 51 -5.89 -13.43 -28.51
CA LEU A 51 -5.24 -13.06 -27.25
C LEU A 51 -3.72 -13.09 -27.40
N ASN A 52 -3.04 -11.99 -27.05
CA ASN A 52 -1.61 -11.77 -27.29
C ASN A 52 -1.16 -11.90 -28.76
N GLY A 53 -2.06 -11.69 -29.71
CA GLY A 53 -1.83 -11.93 -31.13
C GLY A 53 -1.35 -10.70 -31.93
N GLY A 54 -1.47 -9.49 -31.37
CA GLY A 54 -0.99 -8.25 -31.97
C GLY A 54 0.47 -7.91 -31.62
N PRO A 55 0.97 -6.74 -32.03
CA PRO A 55 2.37 -6.33 -31.84
C PRO A 55 2.68 -5.75 -30.45
N GLY A 56 1.68 -5.64 -29.58
CA GLY A 56 1.77 -5.05 -28.26
C GLY A 56 2.13 -6.00 -27.12
N SER A 57 2.12 -5.46 -25.91
CA SER A 57 2.31 -6.19 -24.66
C SER A 57 1.74 -5.41 -23.46
N ILE A 58 1.48 -6.15 -22.38
CA ILE A 58 1.31 -5.58 -21.04
C ILE A 58 2.39 -6.14 -20.11
N ASP A 59 3.07 -5.26 -19.40
CA ASP A 59 4.20 -5.61 -18.55
C ASP A 59 4.13 -4.88 -17.21
N ILE A 60 4.87 -5.40 -16.23
CA ILE A 60 4.96 -4.84 -14.89
C ILE A 60 6.42 -4.63 -14.52
N SER A 61 6.66 -3.52 -13.84
CA SER A 61 7.92 -3.23 -13.16
C SER A 61 7.64 -2.82 -11.72
N TYR A 62 8.68 -2.85 -10.90
CA TYR A 62 8.59 -2.48 -9.49
C TYR A 62 9.92 -1.94 -8.96
N ASP A 63 9.87 -1.25 -7.83
CA ASP A 63 11.05 -0.66 -7.18
C ASP A 63 11.85 -1.63 -6.28
N GLY A 64 11.54 -2.92 -6.34
CA GLY A 64 12.33 -3.98 -5.72
C GLY A 64 13.45 -4.52 -6.64
N ARG A 65 14.03 -5.66 -6.27
CA ARG A 65 15.14 -6.28 -7.01
C ARG A 65 15.02 -7.79 -7.07
N ASN A 66 15.46 -8.38 -8.19
CA ASN A 66 15.59 -9.82 -8.41
C ASN A 66 14.28 -10.61 -8.28
N ASN A 67 13.14 -10.01 -8.61
CA ASN A 67 11.80 -10.58 -8.41
C ASN A 67 11.59 -11.14 -6.99
N LYS A 68 12.01 -10.38 -5.97
CA LYS A 68 11.83 -10.76 -4.56
C LYS A 68 11.07 -9.70 -3.76
N TYR A 69 10.25 -10.17 -2.82
CA TYR A 69 9.55 -9.33 -1.86
C TYR A 69 9.99 -9.61 -0.41
N VAL A 70 10.06 -8.58 0.42
CA VAL A 70 10.26 -8.68 1.87
C VAL A 70 8.88 -8.64 2.52
N LEU A 71 8.64 -9.48 3.52
CA LEU A 71 7.34 -9.54 4.21
C LEU A 71 6.94 -8.17 4.74
N GLY A 72 5.69 -7.79 4.55
CA GLY A 72 5.11 -6.53 5.01
C GLY A 72 5.65 -5.25 4.36
N LYS A 73 6.69 -5.34 3.52
CA LYS A 73 7.28 -4.19 2.82
C LYS A 73 6.34 -3.71 1.71
N THR A 74 6.20 -2.39 1.59
CA THR A 74 5.50 -1.76 0.48
C THR A 74 6.46 -1.53 -0.69
N TYR A 75 6.01 -1.91 -1.87
CA TYR A 75 6.68 -1.69 -3.16
C TYR A 75 5.83 -0.79 -4.04
N LYS A 76 6.48 0.03 -4.85
CA LYS A 76 5.82 0.74 -5.93
C LYS A 76 5.80 -0.15 -7.16
N ILE A 77 4.60 -0.43 -7.66
CA ILE A 77 4.33 -1.23 -8.85
C ILE A 77 3.96 -0.29 -9.99
N THR A 78 4.51 -0.52 -11.18
CA THR A 78 4.19 0.20 -12.41
C THR A 78 3.76 -0.81 -13.47
N VAL A 79 2.52 -0.70 -13.93
CA VAL A 79 1.98 -1.46 -15.08
C VAL A 79 2.10 -0.59 -16.32
N THR A 80 2.58 -1.16 -17.43
CA THR A 80 2.73 -0.48 -18.71
C THR A 80 2.14 -1.33 -19.81
N ALA A 81 1.25 -0.74 -20.60
CA ALA A 81 0.69 -1.30 -21.82
C ALA A 81 1.33 -0.62 -23.04
N ILE A 82 1.64 -1.38 -24.07
CA ILE A 82 2.26 -0.88 -25.30
C ILE A 82 1.59 -1.57 -26.47
N ASP A 83 1.12 -0.80 -27.44
CA ASP A 83 0.81 -1.29 -28.76
C ASP A 83 0.99 -0.13 -29.75
N PRO A 84 1.87 -0.24 -30.76
CA PRO A 84 2.09 0.82 -31.74
C PRO A 84 0.92 1.03 -32.71
N SER A 85 -0.05 0.12 -32.82
CA SER A 85 -1.24 0.31 -33.66
C SER A 85 -2.41 1.00 -32.96
N GLU A 86 -2.39 1.02 -31.63
CA GLU A 86 -3.49 1.51 -30.79
C GLU A 86 -3.15 2.84 -30.13
N ILE A 87 -4.16 3.54 -29.61
CA ILE A 87 -4.00 4.90 -29.10
C ILE A 87 -4.55 5.10 -27.69
N HIS A 88 -5.41 4.19 -27.21
CA HIS A 88 -5.93 4.17 -25.86
C HIS A 88 -5.57 2.86 -25.17
N TYR A 89 -5.38 2.91 -23.86
CA TYR A 89 -4.90 1.79 -23.06
C TYR A 89 -5.72 1.71 -21.78
N SER A 90 -5.98 0.49 -21.33
CA SER A 90 -6.55 0.17 -20.02
C SER A 90 -5.92 -1.08 -19.45
N PHE A 91 -6.12 -1.33 -18.15
CA PHE A 91 -5.59 -2.52 -17.49
C PHE A 91 -6.46 -2.99 -16.33
N GLU A 92 -6.39 -4.28 -16.03
CA GLU A 92 -6.74 -4.83 -14.73
C GLU A 92 -5.61 -5.72 -14.22
N THR A 93 -5.31 -5.64 -12.92
CA THR A 93 -4.39 -6.57 -12.27
C THR A 93 -4.86 -7.03 -10.91
N THR A 94 -4.58 -8.30 -10.60
CA THR A 94 -4.70 -8.88 -9.25
C THR A 94 -3.42 -9.62 -8.88
N SER A 95 -3.21 -9.84 -7.58
CA SER A 95 -2.04 -10.55 -7.05
C SER A 95 -2.48 -11.69 -6.13
N LEU A 96 -2.05 -12.91 -6.44
CA LEU A 96 -2.51 -14.13 -5.78
C LEU A 96 -1.33 -15.00 -5.31
N ASP A 97 -1.56 -15.78 -4.26
CA ASP A 97 -0.66 -16.87 -3.86
C ASP A 97 -0.84 -18.13 -4.74
N ALA A 98 -0.03 -19.15 -4.51
CA ALA A 98 -0.09 -20.42 -5.25
C ALA A 98 -1.41 -21.20 -5.07
N SER A 99 -2.21 -20.86 -4.05
CA SER A 99 -3.55 -21.42 -3.81
C SER A 99 -4.67 -20.52 -4.37
N ASN A 100 -4.31 -19.50 -5.15
CA ASN A 100 -5.20 -18.51 -5.75
C ASN A 100 -5.94 -17.61 -4.75
N ASN A 101 -5.44 -17.50 -3.52
CA ASN A 101 -5.94 -16.53 -2.54
C ASN A 101 -5.31 -15.16 -2.79
N PRO A 102 -5.99 -14.05 -2.44
CA PRO A 102 -5.43 -12.71 -2.54
C PRO A 102 -4.14 -12.57 -1.72
N ALA A 103 -3.08 -12.04 -2.33
CA ALA A 103 -1.77 -11.94 -1.71
C ALA A 103 -1.19 -10.52 -1.78
N GLY A 104 -1.08 -9.89 -0.61
CA GLY A 104 -0.66 -8.50 -0.47
C GLY A 104 -1.85 -7.53 -0.58
N LYS A 105 -1.58 -6.25 -0.38
CA LYS A 105 -2.61 -5.21 -0.31
C LYS A 105 -2.22 -4.00 -1.16
N PRO A 106 -2.95 -3.72 -2.26
CA PRO A 106 -2.71 -2.53 -3.06
C PRO A 106 -3.22 -1.26 -2.35
N SER A 107 -2.61 -0.11 -2.66
CA SER A 107 -3.13 1.22 -2.39
C SER A 107 -2.79 2.19 -3.53
N LEU A 108 -3.72 3.10 -3.83
CA LEU A 108 -3.62 3.97 -5.00
C LEU A 108 -2.58 5.07 -4.80
N ILE A 109 -1.83 5.37 -5.86
CA ILE A 109 -1.00 6.58 -5.96
C ILE A 109 -1.74 7.66 -6.74
N ASP A 110 -2.45 7.27 -7.81
CA ASP A 110 -3.24 8.17 -8.64
C ASP A 110 -4.74 7.78 -8.65
N PRO A 111 -5.49 8.15 -7.60
CA PRO A 111 -6.91 7.82 -7.52
C PRO A 111 -7.80 8.56 -8.54
N SER A 112 -7.23 9.49 -9.32
CA SER A 112 -7.97 10.20 -10.37
C SER A 112 -8.12 9.34 -11.62
N ASN A 113 -7.11 8.50 -11.90
CA ASN A 113 -7.08 7.62 -13.07
C ASN A 113 -7.22 6.14 -12.73
N THR A 114 -7.00 5.75 -11.47
CA THR A 114 -7.07 4.36 -11.02
C THR A 114 -8.06 4.17 -9.87
N LEU A 115 -8.60 2.96 -9.76
CA LEU A 115 -9.45 2.52 -8.67
C LEU A 115 -9.05 1.13 -8.16
N ILE A 116 -9.58 0.79 -6.98
CA ILE A 116 -9.52 -0.55 -6.42
C ILE A 116 -10.92 -1.13 -6.38
N GLN A 117 -11.07 -2.33 -6.94
CA GLN A 117 -12.29 -3.13 -6.84
C GLN A 117 -12.04 -4.38 -6.00
N THR A 118 -13.07 -4.87 -5.31
CA THR A 118 -12.99 -6.13 -4.55
C THR A 118 -14.15 -7.04 -4.96
N ASP A 119 -13.86 -8.31 -5.22
CA ASP A 119 -14.89 -9.34 -5.38
C ASP A 119 -15.27 -9.90 -4.00
N ALA A 120 -16.52 -9.69 -3.60
CA ALA A 120 -17.03 -10.15 -2.32
C ALA A 120 -17.08 -11.68 -2.19
N ARG A 121 -17.07 -12.43 -3.31
CA ARG A 121 -17.15 -13.90 -3.31
C ARG A 121 -15.80 -14.55 -3.03
N THR A 122 -14.74 -14.00 -3.61
CA THR A 122 -13.38 -14.57 -3.57
C THR A 122 -12.44 -13.79 -2.67
N GLY A 123 -12.80 -12.56 -2.29
CA GLY A 123 -11.93 -11.62 -1.61
C GLY A 123 -10.83 -11.02 -2.50
N ARG A 124 -10.79 -11.36 -3.80
CA ARG A 124 -9.78 -10.83 -4.72
C ARG A 124 -9.92 -9.33 -4.87
N VAL A 125 -8.76 -8.69 -4.91
CA VAL A 125 -8.63 -7.24 -5.03
C VAL A 125 -7.98 -6.94 -6.37
N TYR A 126 -8.57 -6.00 -7.10
CA TYR A 126 -8.17 -5.61 -8.43
C TYR A 126 -7.76 -4.14 -8.42
N VAL A 127 -6.64 -3.83 -9.05
CA VAL A 127 -6.28 -2.45 -9.42
C VAL A 127 -6.55 -2.30 -10.91
N THR A 128 -7.25 -1.25 -11.27
CA THR A 128 -7.65 -0.97 -12.67
C THR A 128 -7.81 0.54 -12.87
N ASP A 129 -7.88 0.97 -14.11
CA ASP A 129 -8.25 2.33 -14.50
C ASP A 129 -9.77 2.50 -14.62
N TYR A 130 -10.24 3.75 -14.76
CA TYR A 130 -11.69 4.01 -14.90
C TYR A 130 -12.20 3.77 -16.33
N ASP A 131 -11.36 4.05 -17.33
CA ASP A 131 -11.68 4.00 -18.75
C ASP A 131 -10.37 3.96 -19.54
N ALA A 132 -10.40 3.35 -20.74
CA ALA A 132 -9.27 3.41 -21.65
C ALA A 132 -8.95 4.87 -22.05
N THR A 133 -7.70 5.28 -21.88
CA THR A 133 -7.22 6.64 -22.21
C THR A 133 -5.87 6.58 -22.92
N PRO A 134 -5.34 7.70 -23.46
CA PRO A 134 -3.96 7.72 -23.96
C PRO A 134 -2.88 7.46 -22.88
N LEU A 135 -3.23 7.43 -21.60
CA LEU A 135 -2.31 7.03 -20.55
C LEU A 135 -2.08 5.52 -20.63
N ASN A 136 -0.84 5.12 -20.86
CA ASN A 136 -0.45 3.71 -21.03
C ASN A 136 0.39 3.16 -19.87
N THR A 137 0.51 3.92 -18.79
CA THR A 137 1.32 3.56 -17.63
C THR A 137 0.61 3.96 -16.35
N TRP A 138 0.46 3.03 -15.43
CA TRP A 138 -0.20 3.23 -14.14
C TRP A 138 0.67 2.78 -13.00
N THR A 139 0.67 3.53 -11.90
CA THR A 139 1.50 3.23 -10.74
C THR A 139 0.64 3.15 -9.48
N PHE A 140 0.88 2.13 -8.66
CA PHE A 140 0.24 1.96 -7.36
C PHE A 140 1.24 1.40 -6.34
N ASN A 141 0.91 1.51 -5.06
CA ASN A 141 1.66 0.86 -4.00
C ASN A 141 1.10 -0.54 -3.76
N TRP A 142 1.97 -1.52 -3.49
CA TRP A 142 1.59 -2.86 -3.08
C TRP A 142 2.33 -3.23 -1.80
N LYS A 143 1.60 -3.41 -0.70
CA LYS A 143 2.15 -3.93 0.55
C LYS A 143 2.20 -5.45 0.48
N ALA A 144 3.40 -6.01 0.52
CA ALA A 144 3.59 -7.45 0.52
C ALA A 144 2.92 -8.12 1.74
N PRO A 145 2.54 -9.41 1.65
CA PRO A 145 2.04 -10.19 2.78
C PRO A 145 2.94 -10.08 4.01
N SER A 146 2.35 -9.93 5.20
CA SER A 146 3.10 -9.88 6.48
C SER A 146 3.62 -11.25 6.92
N THR A 147 3.04 -12.33 6.38
CA THR A 147 3.50 -13.71 6.57
C THR A 147 4.01 -14.28 5.25
N ASN A 148 4.84 -15.32 5.34
CA ASN A 148 5.35 -16.00 4.15
C ASN A 148 4.27 -16.87 3.50
N VAL A 149 3.62 -16.35 2.45
CA VAL A 149 2.63 -17.06 1.62
C VAL A 149 3.24 -17.78 0.41
N GLY A 150 4.58 -17.81 0.31
CA GLY A 150 5.28 -18.35 -0.84
C GLY A 150 5.27 -17.39 -2.04
N ASN A 151 5.23 -17.92 -3.25
CA ASN A 151 5.24 -17.09 -4.44
C ASN A 151 3.95 -16.28 -4.55
N VAL A 152 4.10 -15.01 -4.94
CA VAL A 152 2.98 -14.14 -5.30
C VAL A 152 3.02 -13.88 -6.79
N THR A 153 1.96 -14.23 -7.50
CA THR A 153 1.81 -14.02 -8.93
C THR A 153 0.83 -12.89 -9.19
N PHE A 154 1.30 -11.86 -9.89
CA PHE A 154 0.46 -10.84 -10.51
C PHE A 154 -0.05 -11.37 -11.83
N TYR A 155 -1.35 -11.19 -12.05
CA TYR A 155 -2.03 -11.42 -13.31
C TYR A 155 -2.40 -10.06 -13.89
N LEU A 156 -2.12 -9.88 -15.17
CA LEU A 156 -2.29 -8.63 -15.90
C LEU A 156 -3.16 -8.92 -17.10
N ASP A 157 -4.17 -8.08 -17.31
CA ASP A 157 -4.95 -8.00 -18.55
C ASP A 157 -4.95 -6.54 -18.99
N GLY A 158 -4.63 -6.30 -20.26
CA GLY A 158 -4.61 -4.99 -20.89
C GLY A 158 -5.50 -4.98 -22.12
N VAL A 159 -6.19 -3.85 -22.33
CA VAL A 159 -6.89 -3.56 -23.58
C VAL A 159 -6.27 -2.34 -24.22
N GLU A 160 -5.79 -2.54 -25.43
CA GLU A 160 -5.18 -1.55 -26.31
C GLU A 160 -6.18 -1.29 -27.43
N ALA A 161 -6.74 -0.09 -27.39
CA ALA A 161 -7.92 0.28 -28.15
C ALA A 161 -7.63 1.34 -29.20
N ASN A 162 -8.35 1.25 -30.31
CA ASN A 162 -8.17 2.11 -31.48
C ASN A 162 -8.82 3.51 -31.29
N GLY A 163 -9.49 3.70 -30.15
CA GLY A 163 -10.13 4.96 -29.74
C GLY A 163 -11.51 5.21 -30.35
N ASP A 164 -12.12 4.25 -31.04
CA ASP A 164 -13.42 4.39 -31.69
C ASP A 164 -14.62 4.07 -30.77
N ILE A 165 -14.35 3.86 -29.48
CA ILE A 165 -15.25 3.49 -28.36
C ILE A 165 -15.96 2.13 -28.49
N LYS A 166 -15.65 1.34 -29.53
CA LYS A 166 -16.21 0.00 -29.70
C LYS A 166 -15.17 -1.04 -29.35
N PRO A 167 -15.61 -2.23 -28.90
CA PRO A 167 -14.69 -3.33 -28.64
C PRO A 167 -14.08 -3.95 -29.90
N GLN A 168 -14.59 -3.63 -31.09
CA GLN A 168 -14.07 -4.18 -32.35
C GLN A 168 -12.81 -3.42 -32.79
N GLY A 169 -11.78 -4.19 -33.12
CA GLY A 169 -10.46 -3.65 -33.48
C GLY A 169 -9.52 -3.55 -32.29
N ASP A 170 -10.01 -3.69 -31.05
CA ASP A 170 -9.16 -3.64 -29.87
C ASP A 170 -8.32 -4.91 -29.72
N HIS A 171 -7.09 -4.75 -29.24
CA HIS A 171 -6.18 -5.82 -28.90
C HIS A 171 -6.23 -6.09 -27.41
N VAL A 172 -6.00 -7.35 -27.03
CA VAL A 172 -5.98 -7.77 -25.62
C VAL A 172 -4.70 -8.54 -25.36
N TYR A 173 -3.91 -8.05 -24.40
CA TYR A 173 -2.73 -8.74 -23.92
C TYR A 173 -2.89 -9.14 -22.46
N THR A 174 -2.34 -10.30 -22.14
CA THR A 174 -2.27 -10.80 -20.77
C THR A 174 -0.85 -11.17 -20.44
N ASN A 175 -0.43 -10.93 -19.21
CA ASN A 175 0.88 -11.37 -18.75
C ASN A 175 0.81 -11.78 -17.29
N THR A 176 1.81 -12.54 -16.83
CA THR A 176 1.96 -12.87 -15.43
C THR A 176 3.35 -12.55 -14.95
N TRP A 177 3.45 -12.12 -13.70
CA TRP A 177 4.74 -11.80 -13.09
C TRP A 177 4.78 -12.30 -11.66
N THR A 178 5.82 -13.03 -11.31
CA THR A 178 5.91 -13.69 -10.01
C THR A 178 7.02 -13.11 -9.16
N LEU A 179 6.68 -12.75 -7.93
CA LEU A 179 7.61 -12.41 -6.86
C LEU A 179 7.79 -13.61 -5.92
N THR A 180 9.02 -13.81 -5.47
CA THR A 180 9.37 -14.83 -4.46
C THR A 180 9.70 -14.16 -3.12
N PRO A 181 9.43 -14.78 -1.97
CA PRO A 181 9.80 -14.21 -0.69
C PRO A 181 11.34 -14.13 -0.61
N LYS A 182 11.86 -12.94 -0.26
CA LYS A 182 13.26 -12.79 0.11
C LYS A 182 13.44 -13.49 1.45
N ALA A 183 14.27 -14.52 1.48
CA ALA A 183 14.79 -15.06 2.72
C ALA A 183 15.48 -13.91 3.47
N VAL A 184 14.85 -13.46 4.55
CA VAL A 184 15.51 -12.61 5.56
C VAL A 184 16.37 -13.52 6.42
N THR A 185 17.57 -13.04 6.78
CA THR A 185 18.32 -13.74 7.82
C THR A 185 17.52 -13.65 9.13
N LYS A 186 17.67 -14.64 10.02
CA LYS A 186 17.03 -14.60 11.35
C LYS A 186 17.33 -13.29 12.10
N GLU A 187 18.49 -12.70 11.85
CA GLU A 187 18.93 -11.44 12.41
C GLU A 187 18.23 -10.22 11.79
N GLU A 188 17.99 -10.19 10.48
CA GLU A 188 17.16 -9.18 9.81
C GLU A 188 15.68 -9.28 10.22
N GLU A 189 15.18 -10.50 10.43
CA GLU A 189 13.82 -10.76 10.91
C GLU A 189 13.63 -10.28 12.36
N LEU A 190 14.61 -10.55 13.24
CA LEU A 190 14.65 -10.04 14.62
C LEU A 190 14.77 -8.51 14.66
N ALA A 191 15.54 -7.90 13.75
CA ALA A 191 15.69 -6.45 13.67
C ALA A 191 14.43 -5.73 13.13
N ALA A 192 13.73 -6.33 12.17
CA ALA A 192 12.49 -5.77 11.62
C ALA A 192 11.27 -5.91 12.56
N LEU A 193 11.30 -6.90 13.46
CA LEU A 193 10.30 -7.11 14.51
C LEU A 193 10.64 -6.37 15.81
N SER A 194 11.85 -5.82 15.92
CA SER A 194 12.32 -5.12 17.10
C SER A 194 11.69 -3.73 17.16
N SER A 195 10.77 -3.56 18.08
CA SER A 195 10.17 -2.27 18.43
C SER A 195 11.13 -1.37 19.21
N LEU A 196 12.30 -1.87 19.64
CA LEU A 196 13.18 -1.17 20.57
C LEU A 196 14.60 -1.00 20.03
N ASP A 197 15.06 0.22 19.78
CA ASP A 197 16.47 0.50 19.50
C ASP A 197 17.11 1.30 20.62
N ILE A 198 18.40 1.06 20.90
CA ILE A 198 19.16 1.83 21.89
C ILE A 198 20.59 2.08 21.39
N PHE A 199 21.01 3.35 21.42
CA PHE A 199 22.35 3.77 20.97
C PHE A 199 22.85 5.01 21.72
N PRO A 200 24.17 5.19 21.90
CA PRO A 200 25.21 4.23 21.56
C PRO A 200 25.18 3.01 22.49
N ASN A 201 25.65 1.87 21.99
CA ASN A 201 25.95 0.69 22.79
C ASN A 201 27.36 0.22 22.37
N PRO A 202 28.39 0.30 23.24
CA PRO A 202 28.34 0.56 24.69
C PRO A 202 27.89 1.97 25.11
N ILE A 203 27.29 2.05 26.30
CA ILE A 203 26.74 3.28 26.91
C ILE A 203 27.76 3.85 27.89
N GLN A 204 28.32 5.02 27.58
CA GLN A 204 29.29 5.70 28.46
C GLN A 204 28.62 6.52 29.56
N SER A 205 27.57 7.27 29.23
CA SER A 205 26.86 8.14 30.18
C SER A 205 25.36 8.15 29.92
N THR A 206 24.99 8.42 28.67
CA THR A 206 23.61 8.44 28.21
C THR A 206 23.46 7.62 26.93
N ALA A 207 22.24 7.13 26.70
CA ALA A 207 21.83 6.51 25.45
C ALA A 207 20.46 7.02 25.04
N THR A 208 20.21 7.03 23.75
CA THR A 208 18.92 7.28 23.15
C THR A 208 18.24 5.94 22.89
N LEU A 209 17.04 5.79 23.45
CA LEU A 209 16.16 4.65 23.24
C LEU A 209 15.01 5.09 22.34
N ASN A 210 14.86 4.42 21.19
CA ASN A 210 13.75 4.64 20.28
C ASN A 210 12.80 3.43 20.32
N TYR A 211 11.50 3.69 20.28
CA TYR A 211 10.53 2.63 20.06
C TYR A 211 9.30 3.13 19.30
N THR A 212 8.56 2.22 18.68
CA THR A 212 7.34 2.54 17.95
C THR A 212 6.15 1.78 18.51
N LEU A 213 5.03 2.50 18.67
CA LEU A 213 3.75 1.95 19.07
C LEU A 213 2.77 1.99 17.91
N ASP A 214 2.18 0.85 17.58
CA ASP A 214 1.13 0.75 16.55
C ASP A 214 -0.22 1.30 17.04
N GLU A 215 -0.44 1.32 18.37
CA GLU A 215 -1.65 1.83 19.01
C GLU A 215 -1.33 2.35 20.43
N PRO A 216 -2.17 3.24 21.01
CA PRO A 216 -1.96 3.74 22.37
C PRO A 216 -1.87 2.61 23.40
N SER A 217 -0.76 2.54 24.13
CA SER A 217 -0.42 1.39 24.96
C SER A 217 0.26 1.78 26.27
N LEU A 218 0.12 0.94 27.31
CA LEU A 218 0.96 1.02 28.50
C LEU A 218 2.35 0.48 28.15
N VAL A 219 3.37 1.32 28.33
CA VAL A 219 4.78 1.00 28.06
C VAL A 219 5.55 0.94 29.36
N SER A 220 6.21 -0.19 29.61
CA SER A 220 7.14 -0.38 30.72
C SER A 220 8.53 -0.69 30.20
N ILE A 221 9.54 0.08 30.60
CA ILE A 221 10.93 -0.12 30.20
C ILE A 221 11.77 -0.26 31.46
N GLN A 222 12.51 -1.36 31.57
CA GLN A 222 13.35 -1.68 32.72
C GLN A 222 14.71 -2.24 32.31
N ILE A 223 15.73 -1.96 33.11
CA ILE A 223 17.04 -2.59 33.05
C ILE A 223 17.06 -3.78 34.01
N LEU A 224 17.50 -4.91 33.50
CA LEU A 224 17.70 -6.15 34.21
C LEU A 224 19.20 -6.46 34.27
N ASP A 225 19.64 -7.08 35.36
CA ASP A 225 20.94 -7.76 35.37
C ASP A 225 20.89 -9.07 34.54
N LEU A 226 22.04 -9.74 34.40
CA LEU A 226 22.14 -10.99 33.63
C LEU A 226 21.36 -12.16 34.25
N SER A 227 20.92 -12.06 35.50
CA SER A 227 20.04 -13.05 36.15
C SER A 227 18.55 -12.78 35.88
N GLY A 228 18.22 -11.67 35.21
CA GLY A 228 16.86 -11.23 34.93
C GLY A 228 16.23 -10.40 36.05
N LYS A 229 16.99 -10.03 37.09
CA LYS A 229 16.48 -9.18 38.17
C LYS A 229 16.41 -7.73 37.71
N ASN A 230 15.27 -7.08 37.91
CA ASN A 230 15.13 -5.64 37.67
C ASN A 230 16.05 -4.85 38.61
N VAL A 231 16.95 -4.06 38.01
CA VAL A 231 17.88 -3.16 38.71
C VAL A 231 17.51 -1.69 38.54
N LYS A 232 16.72 -1.31 37.53
CA LYS A 232 16.25 0.08 37.30
C LYS A 232 15.04 0.11 36.39
N THR A 233 13.94 0.76 36.78
CA THR A 233 12.84 1.10 35.87
C THR A 233 13.09 2.47 35.24
N ILE A 234 13.06 2.54 33.91
CA ILE A 234 13.33 3.76 33.12
C ILE A 234 12.02 4.47 32.75
N TRP A 235 11.01 3.70 32.37
CA TRP A 235 9.73 4.23 31.89
C TRP A 235 8.58 3.32 32.33
N ASN A 236 7.44 3.90 32.67
CA ASN A 236 6.23 3.13 33.02
C ASN A 236 4.98 4.00 32.90
N ARG A 237 4.50 4.24 31.67
CA ARG A 237 3.40 5.19 31.39
C ARG A 237 2.59 4.75 30.17
N ASN A 238 1.36 5.26 30.07
CA ASN A 238 0.57 5.18 28.85
C ASN A 238 1.12 6.18 27.83
N GLU A 239 1.32 5.70 26.60
CA GLU A 239 1.83 6.48 25.49
C GLU A 239 0.87 6.38 24.30
N ASN A 240 0.84 7.42 23.47
CA ASN A 240 0.04 7.42 22.24
C ASN A 240 0.75 6.62 21.13
N GLU A 241 0.03 6.27 20.06
CA GLU A 241 0.62 5.67 18.87
C GLU A 241 1.74 6.55 18.25
N GLY A 242 2.68 5.91 17.56
CA GLY A 242 3.78 6.58 16.88
C GLY A 242 5.17 6.24 17.43
N THR A 243 6.18 6.94 16.92
CA THR A 243 7.58 6.76 17.33
C THR A 243 7.92 7.64 18.51
N HIS A 244 8.51 7.03 19.52
CA HIS A 244 8.93 7.63 20.77
C HIS A 244 10.43 7.58 20.93
N GLN A 245 10.97 8.60 21.59
CA GLN A 245 12.39 8.70 21.91
C GLN A 245 12.55 9.04 23.38
N LEU A 246 13.34 8.24 24.09
CA LEU A 246 13.66 8.42 25.50
C LEU A 246 15.17 8.55 25.68
N ASN A 247 15.58 9.53 26.49
CA ASN A 247 16.96 9.63 26.92
C ASN A 247 17.14 8.79 28.19
N PHE A 248 18.06 7.83 28.13
CA PHE A 248 18.45 6.99 29.24
C PHE A 248 19.78 7.46 29.81
N ASN A 249 19.82 7.76 31.11
CA ASN A 249 21.05 8.03 31.85
C ASN A 249 21.43 6.81 32.71
N ARG A 250 22.69 6.37 32.57
CA ARG A 250 23.23 5.20 33.28
C ARG A 250 23.40 5.38 34.78
N GLU A 251 23.23 6.59 35.32
CA GLU A 251 23.48 6.92 36.72
C GLU A 251 22.97 5.84 37.69
N GLY A 252 23.85 5.41 38.59
CA GLY A 252 23.58 4.32 39.54
C GLY A 252 23.84 2.90 39.02
N LEU A 253 24.24 2.73 37.76
CA LEU A 253 24.63 1.44 37.19
C LEU A 253 26.15 1.35 37.04
N ASN A 254 26.72 0.22 37.46
CA ASN A 254 28.13 -0.07 37.28
C ASN A 254 28.42 -0.53 35.85
N SER A 255 29.67 -0.40 35.41
CA SER A 255 30.13 -0.97 34.15
C SER A 255 29.86 -2.48 34.08
N GLY A 256 29.38 -2.95 32.93
CA GLY A 256 29.01 -4.35 32.74
C GLY A 256 27.94 -4.56 31.68
N ALA A 257 27.60 -5.83 31.45
CA ALA A 257 26.51 -6.22 30.57
C ALA A 257 25.18 -6.27 31.33
N TYR A 258 24.14 -5.71 30.73
CA TYR A 258 22.77 -5.71 31.22
C TYR A 258 21.81 -6.13 30.11
N MET A 259 20.55 -6.33 30.48
CA MET A 259 19.46 -6.45 29.52
C MET A 259 18.52 -5.26 29.70
N ILE A 260 18.09 -4.64 28.61
CA ILE A 260 16.95 -3.74 28.61
C ILE A 260 15.73 -4.51 28.15
N GLN A 261 14.65 -4.41 28.90
CA GLN A 261 13.36 -5.01 28.58
C GLN A 261 12.34 -3.90 28.35
N ILE A 262 11.66 -3.94 27.21
CA ILE A 262 10.44 -3.16 26.97
C ILE A 262 9.24 -4.12 26.99
N GLN A 263 8.16 -3.68 27.62
CA GLN A 263 6.87 -4.34 27.61
C GLN A 263 5.81 -3.37 27.09
N ILE A 264 5.09 -3.78 26.05
CA ILE A 264 4.00 -3.04 25.41
C ILE A 264 2.78 -3.97 25.44
N GLY A 265 1.85 -3.71 26.36
CA GLY A 265 0.75 -4.64 26.63
C GLY A 265 1.24 -6.05 27.02
N ASN A 266 0.91 -7.05 26.20
CA ASN A 266 1.33 -8.45 26.40
C ASN A 266 2.66 -8.80 25.70
N ASN A 267 3.19 -7.91 24.86
CA ASN A 267 4.43 -8.14 24.13
C ASN A 267 5.62 -7.71 24.98
N THR A 268 6.66 -8.52 25.00
CA THR A 268 7.90 -8.22 25.71
C THR A 268 9.08 -8.45 24.79
N GLU A 269 9.95 -7.44 24.69
CA GLU A 269 11.18 -7.50 23.92
C GLU A 269 12.36 -7.21 24.85
N VAL A 270 13.46 -7.94 24.67
CA VAL A 270 14.67 -7.83 25.50
C VAL A 270 15.90 -7.67 24.60
N LYS A 271 16.70 -6.63 24.84
CA LYS A 271 17.99 -6.40 24.18
C LYS A 271 19.14 -6.38 25.18
N LYS A 272 20.27 -6.96 24.80
CA LYS A 272 21.51 -6.86 25.57
C LYS A 272 22.13 -5.48 25.36
N ILE A 273 22.55 -4.83 26.44
CA ILE A 273 23.29 -3.57 26.42
C ILE A 273 24.58 -3.70 27.22
N VAL A 274 25.59 -2.90 26.87
CA VAL A 274 26.86 -2.79 27.60
C VAL A 274 26.97 -1.37 28.15
N ILE A 275 27.37 -1.26 29.41
CA ILE A 275 27.65 -0.01 30.09
C ILE A 275 29.16 0.04 30.37
N ASP A 276 29.83 1.11 29.95
CA ASP A 276 31.30 1.29 30.05
C ASP A 276 31.71 2.23 31.18
#